data_AF-A0A958T0Q2-F1
#
_entry.id   AF-A0A958T0Q2-F1
#
_cell.length_a   1.000
_cell.length_b   1.000
_cell.length_c   1.000
_cell.angle_alpha   90.00
_cell.angle_beta   90.00
_cell.angle_gamma   90.00
#
_symmetry.space_group_name_H-M   'P 1'
#
loop_
_entity.id
_entity.type
_entity.pdbx_description
1 polymer ?
#
loop_
_entity_poly.entity_id
_entity_poly.type
_entity_poly.pdbx_seq_one_letter_code
_entity_poly.pdbx_strand_id
1 'polypeptide(L)'
;MTKNSFISDTFLLQNKYAEELYFNYAKSQPIIDYHNHLIPKSIAENQKFDNISQVWIYGDHYKWRAMRTVGVNEKYITGNASDEEKFSVWAKTVP
;
A
#
# COMPACT_ATOMS: atom_id res chain seq x y z
N MET A 1 11.12 -24.83 14.61
CA MET A 1 11.85 -23.87 13.76
C MET A 1 10.99 -22.64 13.62
N THR A 2 11.31 -21.56 14.32
CA THR A 2 10.63 -20.27 14.13
C THR A 2 10.96 -19.79 12.72
N LYS A 3 9.95 -19.77 11.87
CA LYS A 3 10.03 -19.21 10.52
C LYS A 3 10.38 -17.74 10.70
N ASN A 4 11.60 -17.32 10.35
CA ASN A 4 11.92 -15.89 10.27
C ASN A 4 10.93 -15.27 9.28
N SER A 5 9.97 -14.50 9.78
CA SER A 5 8.99 -13.80 8.96
C SER A 5 9.72 -12.79 8.08
N PHE A 6 9.36 -12.69 6.80
CA PHE A 6 9.94 -11.68 5.89
C PHE A 6 9.71 -10.26 6.43
N ILE A 7 8.50 -9.98 6.91
CA ILE A 7 8.16 -8.77 7.68
C ILE A 7 8.03 -9.18 9.15
N SER A 8 9.00 -8.78 9.97
CA SER A 8 9.01 -8.93 11.43
C SER A 8 8.81 -7.59 12.13
N ASP A 9 8.64 -7.59 13.46
CA ASP A 9 8.60 -6.34 14.24
C ASP A 9 9.88 -5.51 14.08
N THR A 10 11.01 -6.18 13.79
CA THR A 10 12.32 -5.58 13.53
C THR A 10 12.60 -5.40 12.03
N PHE A 11 11.59 -5.42 11.17
CA PHE A 11 11.77 -5.21 9.73
C PHE A 11 12.52 -3.89 9.45
N LEU A 12 13.60 -3.98 8.66
CA LEU A 12 14.57 -2.90 8.39
C LEU A 12 15.46 -2.45 9.58
N LEU A 13 15.27 -3.00 10.78
CA LEU A 13 16.09 -2.69 11.97
C LEU A 13 17.24 -3.68 12.08
N GLN A 14 18.46 -3.24 11.73
CA GLN A 14 19.62 -4.14 11.59
C GLN A 14 20.49 -4.28 12.86
N ASN A 15 20.17 -3.54 13.92
CA ASN A 15 20.91 -3.61 15.19
C ASN A 15 20.07 -3.13 16.39
N LYS A 16 20.54 -3.46 17.59
CA LYS A 16 19.87 -3.11 18.86
C LYS A 16 19.63 -1.62 19.08
N TYR A 17 20.48 -0.75 18.53
CA TYR A 17 20.32 0.70 18.67
C TYR A 17 19.21 1.21 17.75
N ALA A 18 19.06 0.65 16.55
CA ALA A 18 17.95 0.95 15.65
C ALA A 18 16.61 0.50 16.26
N GLU A 19 16.59 -0.68 16.89
CA GLU A 19 15.44 -1.16 17.66
C GLU A 19 15.08 -0.22 18.82
N GLU A 20 16.07 0.18 19.62
CA GLU A 20 15.88 1.10 20.74
C GLU A 20 15.31 2.45 20.27
N LEU A 21 15.89 3.06 19.24
CA LEU A 21 15.41 4.32 18.67
C LEU A 21 13.98 4.21 18.14
N TYR A 22 13.66 3.11 17.46
CA TYR A 22 12.32 2.92 16.90
C TYR A 22 11.27 2.63 17.98
N PHE A 23 11.50 1.61 18.81
CA PHE A 23 10.48 1.14 19.75
C PHE A 23 10.29 2.07 20.96
N ASN A 24 11.36 2.68 21.46
CA ASN A 24 11.27 3.51 22.67
C ASN A 24 10.92 4.97 22.36
N TYR A 25 11.21 5.45 21.14
CA TYR A 25 11.05 6.86 20.79
C TYR A 25 10.17 7.10 19.56
N ALA A 26 10.49 6.51 18.41
CA ALA A 26 9.85 6.89 17.14
C ALA A 26 8.41 6.35 16.98
N LYS A 27 8.16 5.08 17.32
CA LYS A 27 6.89 4.38 17.04
C LYS A 27 5.67 5.02 17.66
N SER A 28 5.82 5.69 18.81
CA SER A 28 4.71 6.31 19.56
C SER A 28 4.43 7.75 19.16
N GLN A 29 5.25 8.35 18.29
CA GLN A 29 5.04 9.74 17.87
C GLN A 29 3.79 9.85 16.98
N PRO A 30 3.06 10.97 17.05
CA PRO A 30 1.99 11.24 16.09
C PRO A 30 2.55 11.44 14.68
N ILE A 31 1.71 11.20 13.68
CA ILE A 31 2.03 11.50 12.28
C ILE A 31 1.71 12.96 12.01
N ILE A 32 2.72 13.71 11.54
CA ILE A 32 2.55 15.08 11.02
C ILE A 32 2.75 15.04 9.51
N ASP A 33 1.65 14.88 8.77
CA ASP A 33 1.65 14.74 7.31
C ASP A 33 1.27 16.07 6.63
N TYR A 34 2.23 17.00 6.61
CA TYR A 34 2.02 18.39 6.16
C TYR A 34 1.87 18.54 4.63
N HIS A 35 2.15 17.48 3.86
CA HIS A 35 2.02 17.49 2.41
C HIS A 35 1.57 16.12 1.90
N ASN A 36 0.31 16.05 1.48
CA ASN A 36 -0.28 14.89 0.83
C ASN A 36 -1.31 15.32 -0.21
N HIS A 37 -1.90 14.33 -0.88
CA HIS A 37 -2.95 14.52 -1.88
C HIS A 37 -4.25 13.79 -1.49
N LEU A 38 -4.51 13.63 -0.18
CA LEU A 38 -5.77 13.05 0.28
C LEU A 38 -6.95 13.92 -0.15
N ILE A 39 -8.05 13.28 -0.53
CA ILE A 39 -9.24 13.97 -1.02
C ILE A 39 -10.01 14.54 0.19
N PRO A 40 -10.14 15.87 0.35
CA PRO A 40 -10.81 16.45 1.52
C PRO A 40 -12.27 16.02 1.66
N LYS A 41 -12.96 15.83 0.52
CA LYS A 41 -14.34 15.35 0.46
C LYS A 41 -14.50 13.95 1.07
N SER A 42 -13.58 13.03 0.77
CA SER A 42 -13.61 11.67 1.32
C SER A 42 -13.49 11.66 2.85
N ILE A 43 -12.69 12.58 3.40
CA ILE A 43 -12.58 12.77 4.86
C ILE A 43 -13.88 13.35 5.43
N ALA A 44 -14.39 14.42 4.83
CA ALA A 44 -15.59 15.11 5.29
C ALA A 44 -16.84 14.21 5.28
N GLU A 45 -16.94 13.31 4.29
CA GLU A 45 -18.05 12.37 4.13
C GLU A 45 -17.83 11.04 4.87
N ASN A 46 -16.67 10.86 5.50
CA ASN A 46 -16.25 9.58 6.10
C ASN A 46 -16.44 8.43 5.11
N GLN A 47 -15.91 8.61 3.90
CA GLN A 47 -16.13 7.72 2.76
C GLN A 47 -15.78 6.28 3.14
N LYS A 48 -16.73 5.37 2.90
CA LYS A 48 -16.52 3.93 2.97
C LYS A 48 -16.20 3.40 1.58
N PHE A 49 -15.21 2.53 1.50
CA PHE A 49 -14.85 1.84 0.27
C PHE A 49 -15.56 0.49 0.23
N ASP A 50 -16.10 0.10 -0.93
CA ASP A 50 -16.86 -1.14 -1.05
C ASP A 50 -15.96 -2.39 -1.06
N ASN A 51 -14.72 -2.22 -1.53
CA ASN A 51 -13.75 -3.30 -1.67
C ASN A 51 -12.31 -2.78 -1.67
N ILE A 52 -11.35 -3.72 -1.63
CA ILE A 52 -9.92 -3.41 -1.55
C ILE A 52 -9.38 -2.73 -2.82
N SER A 53 -9.96 -2.97 -3.99
CA SER A 53 -9.49 -2.39 -5.25
C SER A 53 -9.67 -0.87 -5.25
N GLN A 54 -10.77 -0.37 -4.71
CA GLN A 54 -11.04 1.07 -4.63
C GLN A 54 -10.01 1.80 -3.77
N VAL A 55 -9.63 1.27 -2.61
CA VAL A 55 -8.66 1.92 -1.71
C VAL A 55 -7.20 1.66 -2.15
N TRP A 56 -6.94 0.55 -2.84
CA TRP A 56 -5.56 0.10 -3.06
C TRP A 56 -5.09 0.21 -4.50
N ILE A 57 -5.95 -0.02 -5.49
CA ILE A 57 -5.57 -0.01 -6.91
C ILE A 57 -5.83 1.34 -7.56
N TYR A 58 -6.80 2.12 -7.12
CA TYR A 58 -7.22 3.35 -7.82
C TYR A 58 -6.24 4.54 -7.66
N GLY A 59 -5.13 4.36 -6.93
CA GLY A 59 -4.01 5.31 -6.78
C GLY A 59 -2.81 4.62 -6.11
N ASP A 60 -1.69 5.28 -5.82
CA ASP A 60 -1.10 6.51 -6.37
C ASP A 60 -0.27 6.20 -7.64
N HIS A 61 -0.89 5.56 -8.62
CA HIS A 61 -0.34 5.23 -9.94
C HIS A 61 0.90 4.29 -9.97
N TYR A 62 1.62 4.06 -8.87
CA TYR A 62 2.80 3.19 -8.84
C TYR A 62 2.46 1.75 -9.24
N LYS A 63 1.32 1.22 -8.77
CA LYS A 63 0.82 -0.11 -9.15
C LYS A 63 0.52 -0.18 -10.63
N TRP A 64 -0.11 0.86 -11.19
CA TRP A 64 -0.38 0.95 -12.63
C TRP A 64 0.89 0.93 -13.45
N ARG A 65 1.90 1.70 -13.02
CA ARG A 65 3.21 1.70 -13.67
C ARG A 65 3.85 0.31 -13.63
N ALA A 66 3.85 -0.36 -12.47
CA ALA A 66 4.38 -1.72 -12.35
C ALA A 66 3.65 -2.71 -13.27
N MET A 67 2.31 -2.69 -13.29
CA MET A 67 1.49 -3.52 -14.16
C MET A 67 1.81 -3.28 -15.65
N ARG A 68 1.96 -2.02 -16.08
CA ARG A 68 2.39 -1.68 -17.45
C ARG A 68 3.78 -2.22 -17.77
N THR A 69 4.72 -2.10 -16.84
CA THR A 69 6.11 -2.57 -17.02
C THR A 69 6.17 -4.07 -17.28
N VAL A 70 5.29 -4.87 -16.65
CA VAL A 70 5.23 -6.33 -16.87
C VAL A 70 4.23 -6.74 -17.95
N GLY A 71 3.75 -5.79 -18.77
CA GLY A 71 2.94 -6.06 -19.96
C GLY A 71 1.46 -6.36 -19.68
N VAL A 72 0.93 -5.97 -18.51
CA VAL A 72 -0.51 -6.09 -18.25
C VAL A 72 -1.29 -5.17 -19.20
N ASN A 73 -2.35 -5.71 -19.80
CA ASN A 73 -3.25 -4.95 -20.66
C ASN A 73 -3.95 -3.81 -19.89
N GLU A 74 -3.99 -2.60 -20.46
CA GLU A 74 -4.56 -1.40 -19.85
C GLU A 74 -6.03 -1.57 -19.41
N LYS A 75 -6.78 -2.50 -20.04
CA LYS A 75 -8.13 -2.91 -19.60
C LYS A 75 -8.18 -3.23 -18.10
N TYR A 76 -7.14 -3.88 -17.56
CA TYR A 76 -7.05 -4.30 -16.16
C TYR A 76 -6.36 -3.29 -15.24
N ILE A 77 -6.01 -2.12 -15.76
CA ILE A 77 -5.34 -1.05 -15.01
C ILE A 77 -6.31 0.10 -14.83
N THR A 78 -6.44 0.99 -15.83
CA THR A 78 -7.40 2.11 -15.80
C THR A 78 -8.63 1.89 -16.68
N GLY A 79 -8.74 0.74 -17.35
CA GLY A 79 -9.90 0.40 -18.17
C GLY A 79 -11.11 -0.11 -17.39
N ASN A 80 -12.07 -0.67 -18.13
CA ASN A 80 -13.41 -1.03 -17.64
C ASN A 80 -13.51 -2.47 -17.10
N ALA A 81 -12.40 -3.11 -16.70
CA ALA A 81 -12.45 -4.37 -15.95
C ALA A 81 -13.12 -4.16 -14.58
N SER A 82 -13.71 -5.22 -14.03
CA SER A 82 -14.28 -5.18 -12.68
C SER A 82 -13.19 -4.99 -11.63
N ASP A 83 -13.58 -4.54 -10.43
CA ASP A 83 -12.65 -4.39 -9.31
C ASP A 83 -11.95 -5.69 -8.94
N GLU A 84 -12.67 -6.81 -9.01
CA GLU A 84 -12.13 -8.15 -8.77
C GLU A 84 -11.11 -8.55 -9.85
N GLU A 85 -11.42 -8.31 -11.13
CA GLU A 85 -10.49 -8.57 -12.22
C GLU A 85 -9.21 -7.75 -12.07
N LYS A 86 -9.31 -6.45 -11.77
CA LYS A 86 -8.16 -5.57 -11.54
C LYS A 86 -7.29 -6.08 -10.38
N PHE A 87 -7.92 -6.46 -9.26
CA PHE A 87 -7.20 -7.00 -8.10
C PHE A 87 -6.52 -8.34 -8.40
N SER A 88 -7.21 -9.25 -9.10
CA SER A 88 -6.65 -10.55 -9.48
C SER A 88 -5.40 -10.40 -10.36
N VAL A 89 -5.42 -9.45 -11.30
CA VAL A 89 -4.27 -9.15 -12.16
C VAL A 89 -3.16 -8.46 -11.39
N TRP A 90 -3.48 -7.53 -10.48
CA TRP A 90 -2.49 -6.96 -9.57
C TRP A 90 -1.82 -8.03 -8.70
N ALA A 91 -2.58 -8.97 -8.13
CA ALA A 91 -2.04 -10.04 -7.30
C ALA A 91 -1.05 -10.94 -8.05
N LYS A 92 -1.28 -11.16 -9.36
CA LYS A 92 -0.34 -11.89 -10.24
C LYS A 92 0.91 -11.07 -10.60
N THR A 93 0.87 -9.74 -10.43
CA THR A 93 1.97 -8.81 -10.73
C THR A 93 2.94 -8.65 -9.56
N VAL A 94 2.52 -8.96 -8.33
CA VAL A 94 3.32 -8.73 -7.11
C VAL A 94 4.59 -9.60 -6.99
N PRO A 95 4.55 -10.92 -7.31
CA PRO A 95 5.76 -11.76 -7.28
C PRO A 95 6.79 -11.36 -8.34
#